data_AF-B8I3C6-F1
#
_entry.id   AF-B8I3C6-F1
#
_cell.length_a   1.000
_cell.length_b   1.000
_cell.length_c   1.000
_cell.angle_alpha   90.00
_cell.angle_beta   90.00
_cell.angle_gamma   90.00
#
_symmetry.space_group_name_H-M   'P 1'
#
loop_
_entity.id
_entity.type
_entity.pdbx_description
1 polymer ?
#
loop_
_entity_poly.entity_id
_entity_poly.type
_entity_poly.pdbx_seq_one_letter_code
_entity_poly.pdbx_strand_id
1 'polypeptide(L)'
;MSYISERVAFIKGLAEGMNINDSTNEGKLLNAIIDVLDDISLAIEDIEEIQDDLGEQVDSIDEDLAEIEKLIYDEDDIEFEEIECPNCGEKIDVDLEMIDEDAESIECPHCHEKIELEWDCECGCDCGHDHDEE
;
A
#
# COMPACT_ATOMS: atom_id res chain seq x y z
N MET A 1 -26.79 -3.62 15.86
CA MET A 1 -27.40 -2.49 16.56
C MET A 1 -26.26 -1.62 17.03
N SER A 2 -25.95 -0.62 16.21
CA SER A 2 -24.95 0.39 16.49
C SER A 2 -25.29 1.10 17.82
N TYR A 3 -24.26 1.50 18.55
CA TYR A 3 -24.41 2.35 19.74
C TYR A 3 -25.26 3.61 19.46
N ILE A 4 -25.25 4.11 18.22
CA ILE A 4 -26.06 5.26 17.81
C ILE A 4 -27.54 4.91 17.72
N SER A 5 -27.92 3.77 17.13
CA SER A 5 -29.33 3.38 16.97
C SER A 5 -30.01 3.13 18.32
N GLU A 6 -29.31 2.56 19.30
CA GLU A 6 -29.81 2.44 20.67
C GLU A 6 -30.10 3.81 21.33
N ARG A 7 -29.24 4.79 21.08
CA ARG A 7 -29.41 6.15 21.63
C ARG A 7 -30.54 6.90 20.95
N VAL A 8 -30.72 6.73 19.64
CA VAL A 8 -31.85 7.33 18.92
C VAL A 8 -33.16 6.71 19.36
N ALA A 9 -33.21 5.38 19.54
CA ALA A 9 -34.37 4.68 20.09
C ALA A 9 -34.74 5.16 21.51
N PHE A 10 -33.74 5.40 22.36
CA PHE A 10 -33.96 5.99 23.68
C PHE A 10 -34.54 7.42 23.60
N ILE A 11 -34.05 8.25 22.69
CA ILE A 11 -34.56 9.62 22.48
C ILE A 11 -36.00 9.58 21.95
N LYS A 12 -36.31 8.68 21.00
CA LYS A 12 -37.70 8.44 20.53
C LYS A 12 -38.62 8.08 21.68
N GLY A 13 -38.23 7.11 22.52
CA GLY A 13 -39.02 6.70 23.68
C GLY A 13 -39.21 7.81 24.72
N LEU A 14 -38.20 8.65 24.93
CA LEU A 14 -38.32 9.84 25.79
C LEU A 14 -39.30 10.87 25.19
N ALA A 15 -39.24 11.13 23.89
CA ALA A 15 -40.14 12.06 23.21
C ALA A 15 -41.60 11.61 23.31
N GLU A 16 -41.85 10.31 23.13
CA GLU A 16 -43.17 9.70 23.33
C GLU A 16 -43.63 9.82 24.80
N GLY A 17 -42.75 9.54 25.76
CA GLY A 17 -43.06 9.62 27.20
C GLY A 17 -43.29 11.06 27.72
N MET A 18 -42.66 12.05 27.09
CA MET A 18 -42.87 13.48 27.39
C MET A 18 -44.16 14.02 26.79
N ASN A 19 -44.84 13.25 25.95
CA ASN A 19 -46.08 13.64 25.29
C ASN A 19 -45.92 14.97 24.55
N ILE A 20 -44.85 15.06 23.73
CA ILE A 20 -44.56 16.24 22.93
C ILE A 20 -45.80 16.59 22.11
N ASN A 21 -46.21 17.87 22.17
CA ASN A 21 -47.40 18.30 21.46
C ASN A 21 -47.07 18.53 19.97
N ASP A 22 -47.41 17.56 19.14
CA ASP A 22 -47.21 17.58 17.68
C ASP A 22 -48.01 18.68 16.96
N SER A 23 -48.86 19.41 17.68
CA SER A 23 -49.61 20.54 17.15
C SER A 23 -48.80 21.84 17.18
N THR A 24 -47.78 21.94 18.04
CA THR A 24 -46.92 23.13 18.13
C THR A 24 -45.82 23.10 17.08
N ASN A 25 -45.30 24.28 16.72
CA ASN A 25 -44.23 24.37 15.74
C ASN A 25 -42.94 23.72 16.28
N GLU A 26 -42.68 23.87 17.58
CA GLU A 26 -41.55 23.28 18.28
C GLU A 26 -41.66 21.75 18.35
N GLY A 27 -42.84 21.20 18.61
CA GLY A 27 -43.06 19.75 18.66
C GLY A 27 -42.84 19.09 17.30
N LYS A 28 -43.38 19.69 16.23
CA LYS A 28 -43.14 19.25 14.85
C LYS A 28 -41.66 19.27 14.48
N LEU A 29 -40.95 20.33 14.88
CA LEU A 29 -39.51 20.44 14.62
C LEU A 29 -38.72 19.35 15.37
N LEU A 30 -39.04 19.10 16.64
CA LEU A 30 -38.38 18.06 17.44
C LEU A 30 -38.58 16.66 16.85
N ASN A 31 -39.82 16.31 16.45
CA ASN A 31 -40.08 15.03 15.80
C ASN A 31 -39.32 14.89 14.48
N ALA A 32 -39.30 15.94 13.65
CA ALA A 32 -38.53 15.92 12.41
C ALA A 32 -37.02 15.75 12.65
N ILE A 33 -36.46 16.34 13.72
CA ILE A 33 -35.06 16.13 14.11
C ILE A 33 -34.84 14.67 14.52
N ILE A 34 -35.75 14.09 15.30
CA ILE A 34 -35.66 12.71 15.76
C ILE A 34 -35.71 11.73 14.57
N ASP A 35 -36.57 11.99 13.58
CA ASP A 35 -36.64 11.19 12.36
C ASP A 35 -35.33 11.26 11.56
N VAL A 36 -34.76 12.45 11.38
CA VAL A 36 -33.45 12.61 10.73
C VAL A 36 -32.34 11.89 11.49
N LEU A 37 -32.37 11.89 12.83
CA LEU A 37 -31.41 11.14 13.64
C LEU A 37 -31.55 9.63 13.44
N ASP A 38 -32.76 9.13 13.21
CA ASP A 38 -33.04 7.73 12.89
C ASP A 38 -32.44 7.35 11.53
N ASP A 39 -32.69 8.18 10.51
CA ASP A 39 -32.12 8.00 9.18
C ASP A 39 -30.58 8.01 9.22
N ILE A 40 -29.99 8.93 10.00
CA ILE A 40 -28.54 8.97 10.21
C ILE A 40 -28.05 7.71 10.91
N SER A 41 -28.80 7.19 11.88
CA SER A 41 -28.38 5.97 12.59
C SER A 41 -28.33 4.75 11.67
N LEU A 42 -29.29 4.62 10.76
CA LEU A 42 -29.30 3.56 9.74
C LEU A 42 -28.15 3.73 8.74
N ALA A 43 -27.95 4.96 8.25
CA ALA A 43 -26.86 5.23 7.32
C ALA A 43 -25.47 4.97 7.94
N ILE A 44 -25.31 5.20 9.25
CA ILE A 44 -24.06 4.86 9.95
C ILE A 44 -23.88 3.35 10.05
N GLU A 45 -24.93 2.59 10.35
CA GLU A 45 -24.87 1.12 10.38
C GLU A 45 -24.43 0.56 9.01
N ASP A 46 -24.99 1.07 7.92
CA ASP A 46 -24.59 0.69 6.57
C ASP A 46 -23.11 1.02 6.28
N ILE A 47 -22.60 2.15 6.78
CA ILE A 47 -21.19 2.53 6.62
C ILE A 47 -20.27 1.61 7.42
N GLU A 48 -20.66 1.24 8.64
CA GLU A 48 -19.89 0.31 9.47
C GLU A 48 -19.72 -1.05 8.77
N GLU A 49 -20.80 -1.59 8.18
CA GLU A 49 -20.74 -2.85 7.40
C GLU A 49 -19.79 -2.73 6.19
N ILE A 50 -19.90 -1.64 5.41
CA ILE A 50 -19.02 -1.41 4.26
C ILE A 50 -17.55 -1.26 4.69
N GLN A 51 -17.30 -0.66 5.86
CA GLN A 51 -15.94 -0.51 6.38
C GLN A 51 -15.35 -1.84 6.80
N ASP A 52 -16.14 -2.71 7.42
CA ASP A 52 -15.72 -4.07 7.77
C ASP A 52 -15.36 -4.86 6.49
N ASP A 53 -16.22 -4.83 5.46
CA ASP A 53 -15.97 -5.46 4.15
C ASP A 53 -14.73 -4.90 3.44
N LEU A 54 -14.46 -3.60 3.58
CA LEU A 54 -13.25 -2.97 3.04
C LEU A 54 -12.01 -3.41 3.80
N GLY A 55 -12.11 -3.57 5.13
CA GLY A 55 -11.05 -4.10 5.97
C GLY A 55 -10.61 -5.49 5.50
N GLU A 56 -11.56 -6.40 5.28
CA GLU A 56 -11.27 -7.74 4.76
C GLU A 56 -10.58 -7.71 3.38
N GLN A 57 -11.00 -6.81 2.49
CA GLN A 57 -10.35 -6.64 1.19
C GLN A 57 -8.92 -6.10 1.32
N VAL A 58 -8.67 -5.18 2.24
CA VAL A 58 -7.32 -4.65 2.51
C VAL A 58 -6.43 -5.75 3.07
N ASP A 59 -6.92 -6.56 4.00
CA ASP A 59 -6.19 -7.70 4.55
C ASP A 59 -5.84 -8.71 3.44
N SER A 60 -6.78 -9.01 2.53
CA SER A 60 -6.52 -9.87 1.37
C SER A 60 -5.43 -9.30 0.46
N ILE A 61 -5.42 -7.99 0.23
CA ILE A 61 -4.39 -7.34 -0.59
C ILE A 61 -3.02 -7.44 0.11
N ASP A 62 -2.97 -7.25 1.44
CA ASP A 62 -1.74 -7.38 2.21
C ASP A 62 -1.17 -8.81 2.11
N GLU A 63 -2.01 -9.82 2.23
CA GLU A 63 -1.63 -11.23 2.04
C GLU A 63 -1.08 -11.51 0.63
N ASP A 64 -1.76 -11.03 -0.42
CA ASP A 64 -1.33 -11.17 -1.81
C ASP A 64 0.02 -10.48 -2.05
N LEU A 65 0.21 -9.27 -1.50
CA LEU A 65 1.47 -8.54 -1.61
C LEU A 65 2.61 -9.24 -0.87
N ALA A 66 2.35 -9.86 0.28
CA ALA A 66 3.33 -10.65 1.00
C ALA A 66 3.75 -11.91 0.23
N GLU A 67 2.86 -12.49 -0.58
CA GLU A 67 3.22 -13.58 -1.50
C GLU A 67 4.12 -13.08 -2.63
N ILE A 68 3.80 -11.94 -3.22
CA ILE A 68 4.65 -11.31 -4.24
C ILE A 68 6.02 -10.94 -3.68
N GLU A 69 6.06 -10.37 -2.47
CA GLU A 69 7.31 -10.05 -1.78
C GLU A 69 8.18 -11.31 -1.68
N LYS A 70 7.59 -12.45 -1.32
CA LYS A 70 8.36 -13.70 -1.30
C LYS A 70 8.82 -14.13 -2.69
N LEU A 71 7.99 -14.03 -3.71
CA LEU A 71 8.40 -14.41 -5.07
C LEU A 71 9.55 -13.54 -5.62
N ILE A 72 9.67 -12.29 -5.17
CA ILE A 72 10.71 -11.36 -5.62
C ILE A 72 11.94 -11.40 -4.70
N TYR A 73 11.75 -11.57 -3.40
CA TYR A 73 12.82 -11.41 -2.39
C TYR A 73 13.15 -12.69 -1.60
N ASP A 74 12.41 -13.79 -1.76
CA ASP A 74 12.65 -15.11 -1.12
C ASP A 74 13.43 -16.05 -2.07
N GLU A 75 13.83 -15.58 -3.25
CA GLU A 75 15.04 -16.08 -3.90
C GLU A 75 16.23 -15.42 -3.19
N ASP A 76 16.84 -16.17 -2.28
CA ASP A 76 18.10 -15.88 -1.55
C ASP A 76 19.31 -15.52 -2.46
N ASP A 77 19.10 -15.15 -3.73
CA ASP A 77 20.13 -14.99 -4.78
C ASP A 77 20.07 -13.64 -5.53
N ILE A 78 19.30 -12.62 -5.11
CA ILE A 78 19.62 -11.24 -5.58
C ILE A 78 20.91 -10.80 -4.87
N GLU A 79 22.05 -11.22 -5.41
CA GLU A 79 23.38 -10.79 -5.00
C GLU A 79 23.56 -9.31 -5.37
N PHE A 80 23.09 -8.42 -4.49
CA PHE A 80 23.47 -7.02 -4.54
C PHE A 80 24.97 -6.91 -4.25
N GLU A 81 25.75 -6.47 -5.24
CA GLU A 81 27.17 -6.19 -5.05
C GLU A 81 27.35 -4.72 -4.63
N GLU A 82 28.00 -4.49 -3.50
CA GLU A 82 28.32 -3.15 -3.00
C GLU A 82 29.58 -2.65 -3.72
N ILE A 83 29.40 -1.84 -4.76
CA ILE A 83 30.50 -1.25 -5.54
C ILE A 83 30.76 0.18 -5.05
N GLU A 84 32.02 0.53 -4.82
CA GLU A 84 32.41 1.91 -4.51
C GLU A 84 32.57 2.72 -5.82
N CYS A 85 31.82 3.81 -5.97
CA CYS A 85 31.95 4.65 -7.15
C CYS A 85 33.34 5.29 -7.21
N PRO A 86 34.15 5.05 -8.25
CA PRO A 86 35.51 5.60 -8.35
C PRO A 86 35.54 7.13 -8.48
N ASN A 87 34.43 7.75 -8.87
CA ASN A 87 34.34 9.19 -9.08
C ASN A 87 33.93 9.97 -7.81
N CYS A 88 33.00 9.43 -7.01
CA CYS A 88 32.49 10.14 -5.83
C CYS A 88 32.76 9.44 -4.48
N GLY A 89 33.22 8.18 -4.49
CA GLY A 89 33.52 7.39 -3.29
C GLY A 89 32.28 6.94 -2.51
N GLU A 90 31.08 7.14 -3.07
CA GLU A 90 29.84 6.66 -2.46
C GLU A 90 29.66 5.19 -2.83
N LYS A 91 29.23 4.40 -1.85
CA LYS A 91 28.92 2.99 -2.04
C LYS A 91 27.53 2.86 -2.65
N ILE A 92 27.42 2.06 -3.70
CA ILE A 92 26.17 1.81 -4.40
C ILE A 92 25.88 0.32 -4.38
N ASP A 93 24.65 -0.02 -4.02
CA ASP A 93 24.15 -1.39 -4.10
C ASP A 93 23.67 -1.62 -5.53
N VAL A 94 24.31 -2.54 -6.24
CA VAL A 94 24.01 -2.84 -7.64
C VAL A 94 23.46 -4.25 -7.75
N ASP A 95 22.28 -4.36 -8.36
CA ASP A 95 21.68 -5.64 -8.71
C ASP A 95 22.30 -6.13 -10.03
N LEU A 96 23.18 -7.14 -9.93
CA LEU A 96 23.90 -7.69 -11.08
C LEU A 96 22.99 -8.46 -12.04
N GLU A 97 21.85 -8.98 -11.57
CA GLU A 97 20.89 -9.72 -12.42
C GLU A 97 20.02 -8.79 -13.28
N MET A 98 19.87 -7.53 -12.86
CA MET A 98 19.17 -6.49 -13.64
C MET A 98 20.04 -5.83 -14.71
N ILE A 99 21.34 -6.12 -14.73
CA ILE A 99 22.29 -5.59 -15.71
C ILE A 99 22.38 -6.61 -16.86
N ASP A 100 22.12 -6.15 -18.09
CA ASP A 100 22.30 -6.99 -19.28
C ASP A 100 23.72 -7.58 -19.32
N GLU A 101 23.87 -8.83 -19.75
CA GLU A 101 25.18 -9.52 -19.81
C GLU A 101 26.24 -8.79 -20.66
N ASP A 102 25.78 -7.87 -21.52
CA ASP A 102 26.60 -7.05 -22.42
C ASP A 102 26.78 -5.60 -21.93
N ALA A 103 26.33 -5.24 -20.73
CA ALA A 103 26.40 -3.88 -20.22
C ALA A 103 27.78 -3.55 -19.64
N GLU A 104 28.56 -2.80 -20.41
CA GLU A 104 29.94 -2.39 -20.06
C GLU A 104 30.02 -1.29 -18.97
N SER A 105 28.91 -0.60 -18.67
CA SER A 105 28.91 0.50 -17.69
C SER A 105 27.56 0.77 -17.04
N ILE A 106 27.55 1.12 -15.75
CA ILE A 106 26.38 1.60 -15.00
C ILE A 106 26.52 3.09 -14.65
N GLU A 107 25.41 3.83 -14.60
CA GLU A 107 25.41 5.24 -14.18
C GLU A 107 25.26 5.36 -12.66
N CYS A 108 26.19 6.07 -12.01
CA CYS A 108 26.12 6.30 -10.58
C CYS A 108 24.91 7.19 -10.22
N PRO A 109 23.99 6.78 -9.34
CA PRO A 109 22.83 7.60 -8.95
C PRO A 109 23.21 8.87 -8.16
N HIS A 110 24.41 8.91 -7.57
CA HIS A 110 24.87 10.05 -6.79
C HIS A 110 25.58 11.12 -7.64
N CYS A 111 26.46 10.70 -8.56
CA CYS A 111 27.26 11.64 -9.36
C CYS A 111 26.98 11.64 -10.87
N HIS A 112 26.11 10.74 -11.35
CA HIS A 112 25.72 10.57 -12.76
C HIS A 112 26.89 10.30 -13.70
N GLU A 113 28.03 9.86 -13.15
CA GLU A 113 29.19 9.42 -13.93
C GLU A 113 29.08 7.92 -14.20
N LYS A 114 29.61 7.50 -15.36
CA LYS A 114 29.63 6.09 -15.74
C LYS A 114 30.71 5.33 -14.96
N ILE A 115 30.32 4.20 -14.41
CA ILE A 115 31.18 3.22 -13.74
C ILE A 115 31.33 2.06 -14.70
N GLU A 116 32.55 1.78 -15.16
CA GLU A 116 32.84 0.63 -16.01
C GLU A 116 32.84 -0.64 -15.15
N LEU A 117 32.15 -1.69 -15.61
CA LEU A 117 32.06 -2.97 -14.92
C LEU A 117 33.13 -3.91 -15.48
N GLU A 118 34.13 -4.29 -14.68
CA GLU A 118 35.11 -5.32 -15.05
C GLU A 118 34.61 -6.68 -14.59
N TRP A 119 34.01 -7.45 -15.49
CA TRP A 119 33.54 -8.81 -15.22
C TRP A 119 34.75 -9.74 -15.18
N ASP A 120 35.30 -10.00 -14.00
CA ASP A 120 36.40 -10.95 -13.85
C ASP A 120 35.84 -12.38 -14.02
N CYS A 121 35.76 -12.81 -15.26
CA CYS A 121 35.18 -14.09 -15.66
C CYS A 121 36.11 -15.23 -15.21
N GLU A 122 36.06 -15.63 -13.94
CA GLU A 122 36.68 -16.86 -13.42
C GLU A 122 35.88 -18.14 -13.81
N CYS A 123 35.11 -18.09 -14.91
CA CYS A 123 34.58 -19.32 -15.50
C CYS A 123 35.61 -19.88 -16.49
N GLY A 124 36.08 -21.11 -16.25
CA GLY A 124 36.94 -21.86 -17.16
C GLY A 124 36.23 -22.30 -18.45
N CYS A 125 35.48 -21.40 -19.09
CA CYS A 125 34.91 -21.56 -20.40
C CYS A 125 35.90 -21.03 -21.44
N ASP A 126 36.35 -21.93 -22.30
CA ASP A 126 37.16 -21.65 -23.49
C ASP A 126 36.30 -20.95 -24.55
N CYS A 127 35.88 -19.70 -24.27
CA CYS A 127 35.29 -18.81 -25.26
C CYS A 127 36.42 -18.02 -25.92
N GLY A 128 36.94 -18.58 -27.02
CA GLY A 128 37.82 -17.90 -27.95
C GLY A 128 37.13 -16.66 -28.55
N HIS A 129 37.30 -15.52 -27.89
CA HIS A 129 37.15 -14.21 -28.50
C HIS A 129 38.43 -13.94 -29.28
N ASP A 130 38.45 -14.36 -30.54
CA ASP A 130 39.50 -13.98 -31.49
C ASP A 130 39.39 -12.46 -31.73
N HIS A 131 40.22 -11.70 -31.01
CA HIS A 131 40.57 -10.33 -31.31
C HIS A 131 41.35 -10.28 -32.64
N ASP A 132 40.81 -9.53 -33.61
CA ASP A 132 41.51 -8.91 -34.76
C ASP A 132 42.19 -9.91 -35.75
N GLU A 133 42.22 -9.78 -37.08
CA GLU A 133 42.04 -8.71 -38.06
C GLU A 133 41.98 -9.41 -39.47
N GLU A 134 41.28 -8.80 -40.45
CA GLU A 134 41.04 -9.18 -41.88
C GLU A 134 39.73 -9.90 -42.29
#